data_AF-A0A382JID0-F1
#
_entry.id   AF-A0A382JID0-F1
#
_cell.length_a   1.000
_cell.length_b   1.000
_cell.length_c   1.000
_cell.angle_alpha   90.00
_cell.angle_beta   90.00
_cell.angle_gamma   90.00
#
_symmetry.space_group_name_H-M   'P 1'
#
loop_
_entity.id
_entity.type
_entity.pdbx_description
1 polymer ?
#
loop_
_entity_poly.entity_id
_entity_poly.type
_entity_poly.pdbx_seq_one_letter_code
_entity_poly.pdbx_strand_id
1 'polypeptide(L)'
;VPNPASEDIFDNPLDEEEVEYDLPALTFYPVEVNASAGGIFTVDVFAMGFDNLAGANIRVSFDENRVESSSVIPGTIFQDTDQDPIFFSELNAGNGWINITTSFLGSGSSSVNTSAASIAQLTFTATTTGESQVLFGAECEMVDPNDESIEVKGYGEATIIVN
;
A
#
# COMPACT_ATOMS: atom_id res chain seq x y z
N VAL A 1 -19.36 -36.80 -2.22
CA VAL A 1 -19.81 -35.54 -1.59
C VAL A 1 -18.57 -34.72 -1.30
N PRO A 2 -18.46 -33.49 -1.82
CA PRO A 2 -17.38 -32.59 -1.41
C PRO A 2 -17.45 -32.36 0.11
N ASN A 3 -16.29 -32.22 0.74
CA ASN A 3 -16.16 -31.95 2.17
C ASN A 3 -16.69 -30.53 2.47
N PRO A 4 -17.71 -30.33 3.33
CA PRO A 4 -18.23 -29.01 3.67
C PRO A 4 -17.35 -28.23 4.66
N ALA A 5 -16.13 -28.70 4.96
CA ALA A 5 -15.21 -28.09 5.92
C ALA A 5 -13.94 -27.47 5.29
N SER A 6 -13.93 -27.25 3.98
CA SER A 6 -13.06 -26.21 3.41
C SER A 6 -13.98 -25.05 3.03
N GLU A 7 -14.37 -24.26 4.02
CA GLU A 7 -14.53 -22.85 3.69
C GLU A 7 -13.13 -22.43 3.27
N ASP A 8 -12.92 -22.23 1.96
CA ASP A 8 -11.73 -21.53 1.47
C ASP A 8 -11.84 -20.12 2.07
N ILE A 9 -11.36 -19.97 3.31
CA ILE A 9 -11.08 -18.66 3.88
C ILE A 9 -9.93 -18.16 3.02
N PHE A 10 -10.25 -17.20 2.16
CA PHE A 10 -9.23 -16.52 1.38
C PHE A 10 -8.57 -15.54 2.35
N ASP A 11 -7.58 -16.01 3.11
CA ASP A 11 -6.78 -15.18 4.02
C ASP A 11 -6.17 -14.04 3.20
N ASN A 12 -6.80 -12.86 3.26
CA ASN A 12 -6.44 -11.68 2.50
C ASN A 12 -6.02 -10.61 3.50
N PRO A 13 -4.84 -9.98 3.35
CA PRO A 13 -4.36 -8.96 4.29
C PRO A 13 -5.23 -7.69 4.35
N LEU A 14 -6.28 -7.58 3.53
CA LEU A 14 -7.29 -6.52 3.61
C LEU A 14 -8.48 -6.86 4.52
N ASP A 15 -8.56 -8.09 5.02
CA ASP A 15 -9.59 -8.52 5.97
C ASP A 15 -9.08 -8.24 7.40
N GLU A 16 -9.92 -7.63 8.24
CA GLU A 16 -9.51 -7.17 9.58
C GLU A 16 -9.13 -8.33 10.51
N GLU A 17 -9.72 -9.50 10.29
CA GLU A 17 -9.45 -10.72 11.06
C GLU A 17 -8.12 -11.40 10.70
N GLU A 18 -7.52 -11.05 9.57
CA GLU A 18 -6.32 -11.69 9.02
C GLU A 18 -5.02 -10.94 9.31
N VAL A 19 -5.11 -9.82 10.05
CA VAL A 19 -3.97 -8.97 10.41
C VAL A 19 -3.72 -8.98 11.92
N GLU A 20 -2.45 -8.98 12.32
CA GLU A 20 -2.06 -9.00 13.74
C GLU A 20 -1.99 -7.60 14.39
N TYR A 21 -2.28 -6.54 13.62
CA TYR A 21 -2.18 -5.15 14.05
C TYR A 21 -3.54 -4.46 14.15
N ASP A 22 -3.60 -3.44 15.01
CA ASP A 22 -4.81 -2.62 15.20
C ASP A 22 -5.04 -1.67 14.02
N LEU A 23 -6.30 -1.26 13.83
CA LEU A 23 -6.73 -0.28 12.83
C LEU A 23 -6.88 1.13 13.44
N PRO A 24 -6.66 2.22 12.68
CA PRO A 24 -6.30 2.27 11.25
C PRO A 24 -4.90 1.74 10.95
N ALA A 25 -4.69 1.15 9.78
CA ALA A 25 -3.41 0.55 9.41
C ALA A 25 -3.05 0.78 7.93
N LEU A 26 -1.77 0.58 7.61
CA LEU A 26 -1.26 0.48 6.26
C LEU A 26 -0.84 -0.95 5.98
N THR A 27 -1.15 -1.47 4.79
CA THR A 27 -0.73 -2.81 4.37
C THR A 27 -0.38 -2.86 2.89
N PHE A 28 0.19 -3.98 2.47
CA PHE A 28 0.50 -4.26 1.09
C PHE A 28 -0.42 -5.35 0.53
N TYR A 29 -0.68 -5.32 -0.77
CA TYR A 29 -1.29 -6.45 -1.47
C TYR A 29 -0.61 -6.70 -2.82
N PRO A 30 -0.16 -7.93 -3.12
CA PRO A 30 -0.05 -9.06 -2.18
C PRO A 30 1.06 -8.83 -1.13
N VAL A 31 0.96 -9.50 0.03
CA VAL A 31 2.01 -9.50 1.08
C VAL A 31 3.14 -10.50 0.81
N GLU A 32 2.97 -11.42 -0.14
CA GLU A 32 4.03 -12.29 -0.64
C GLU A 32 4.02 -12.28 -2.17
N VAL A 33 5.19 -12.04 -2.78
CA VAL A 33 5.39 -12.08 -4.22
C VAL A 33 6.48 -13.09 -4.56
N ASN A 34 6.15 -14.04 -5.43
CA ASN A 34 7.12 -14.94 -6.03
C ASN A 34 7.49 -14.44 -7.43
N ALA A 35 8.73 -14.02 -7.61
CA ALA A 35 9.26 -13.47 -8.86
C ALA A 35 10.44 -14.29 -9.41
N SER A 36 10.81 -14.05 -10.67
CA SER A 36 12.07 -14.53 -11.26
C SER A 36 13.07 -13.39 -11.37
N ALA A 37 14.37 -13.70 -11.35
CA ALA A 37 15.38 -12.68 -11.67
C ALA A 37 15.13 -12.04 -13.06
N GLY A 38 15.13 -10.71 -13.13
CA GLY A 38 14.75 -9.91 -14.29
C GLY A 38 13.23 -9.76 -14.50
N GLY A 39 12.41 -10.39 -13.66
CA GLY A 39 10.96 -10.33 -13.72
C GLY A 39 10.38 -9.04 -13.15
N ILE A 40 9.23 -8.63 -13.66
CA ILE A 40 8.47 -7.47 -13.20
C ILE A 40 7.32 -7.96 -12.31
N PHE A 41 7.08 -7.26 -11.21
CA PHE A 41 5.96 -7.52 -10.31
C PHE A 41 5.39 -6.21 -9.75
N THR A 42 4.20 -6.29 -9.17
CA THR A 42 3.51 -5.16 -8.57
C THR A 42 3.16 -5.44 -7.11
N VAL A 43 3.20 -4.39 -6.30
CA VAL A 43 2.70 -4.38 -4.92
C VAL A 43 1.86 -3.13 -4.75
N ASP A 44 0.62 -3.31 -4.31
CA ASP A 44 -0.28 -2.20 -4.00
C ASP A 44 -0.13 -1.80 -2.54
N VAL A 45 -0.21 -0.50 -2.27
CA VAL A 45 -0.25 0.09 -0.93
C VAL A 45 -1.70 0.35 -0.57
N PHE A 46 -2.14 -0.11 0.59
CA PHE A 46 -3.50 0.05 1.09
C PHE A 46 -3.52 0.78 2.43
N ALA A 47 -4.59 1.55 2.65
CA ALA A 47 -5.01 1.96 3.98
C ALA A 47 -6.25 1.15 4.39
N MET A 48 -6.39 0.90 5.69
CA MET A 48 -7.47 0.12 6.28
C MET A 48 -8.01 0.79 7.54
N GLY A 49 -9.30 0.60 7.80
CA GLY A 49 -10.00 1.01 9.02
C GLY A 49 -9.89 2.50 9.34
N PHE A 50 -9.78 3.35 8.33
CA PHE A 50 -9.70 4.80 8.48
C PHE A 50 -11.09 5.43 8.41
N ASP A 51 -11.27 6.50 9.16
CA ASP A 51 -12.45 7.36 9.09
C ASP A 51 -12.03 8.76 8.65
N ASN A 52 -12.83 9.37 7.78
CA ASN A 52 -12.64 10.73 7.28
C ASN A 52 -11.26 11.03 6.67
N LEU A 53 -10.66 10.08 5.97
CA LEU A 53 -9.36 10.29 5.34
C LEU A 53 -9.45 11.35 4.22
N ALA A 54 -8.60 12.37 4.26
CA ALA A 54 -8.53 13.44 3.28
C ALA A 54 -7.15 13.59 2.62
N GLY A 55 -6.09 13.09 3.26
CA GLY A 55 -4.73 13.12 2.74
C GLY A 55 -3.86 12.01 3.33
N ALA A 56 -2.82 11.64 2.60
CA ALA A 56 -1.83 10.68 3.06
C ALA A 56 -0.43 11.03 2.52
N ASN A 57 0.58 10.90 3.38
CA ASN A 57 1.99 10.88 3.04
C ASN A 57 2.54 9.50 3.41
N ILE A 58 3.00 8.72 2.44
CA ILE A 58 3.42 7.33 2.66
C ILE A 58 4.87 7.17 2.24
N ARG A 59 5.69 6.70 3.17
CA ARG A 59 7.06 6.26 2.92
C ARG A 59 7.07 4.75 2.76
N VAL A 60 7.63 4.27 1.66
CA VAL A 60 7.92 2.85 1.44
C VAL A 60 9.41 2.68 1.19
N SER A 61 10.02 1.71 1.84
CA SER A 61 11.42 1.30 1.61
C SER A 61 11.51 -0.10 1.01
N PHE A 62 12.53 -0.33 0.20
CA PHE A 62 12.85 -1.60 -0.46
C PHE A 62 14.37 -1.78 -0.53
N ASP A 63 14.85 -3.02 -0.67
CA ASP A 63 16.29 -3.28 -0.86
C ASP A 63 16.71 -2.98 -2.30
N GLU A 64 17.38 -1.85 -2.51
CA GLU A 64 17.85 -1.40 -3.82
C GLU A 64 18.89 -2.34 -4.47
N ASN A 65 19.47 -3.27 -3.71
CA ASN A 65 20.40 -4.28 -4.23
C ASN A 65 19.68 -5.50 -4.81
N ARG A 66 18.36 -5.60 -4.59
CA ARG A 66 17.55 -6.79 -4.92
C ARG A 66 16.36 -6.47 -5.82
N VAL A 67 15.80 -5.27 -5.71
CA VAL A 67 14.69 -4.81 -6.55
C VAL A 67 14.91 -3.36 -7.00
N GLU A 68 14.41 -3.03 -8.19
CA GLU A 68 14.42 -1.68 -8.75
C GLU A 68 12.98 -1.20 -8.95
N SER A 69 12.63 -0.04 -8.41
CA SER A 69 11.33 0.58 -8.66
C SER A 69 11.28 1.19 -10.06
N SER A 70 10.18 0.97 -10.77
CA SER A 70 10.00 1.38 -12.17
C SER A 70 8.81 2.29 -12.40
N SER A 71 7.74 2.17 -11.61
CA SER A 71 6.54 2.98 -11.73
C SER A 71 5.80 3.09 -10.41
N VAL A 72 5.18 4.24 -10.18
CA VAL A 72 4.29 4.52 -9.04
C VAL A 72 3.06 5.22 -9.61
N ILE A 73 1.90 4.59 -9.53
CA ILE A 73 0.63 5.13 -10.03
C ILE A 73 -0.39 5.30 -8.90
N PRO A 74 -1.32 6.27 -9.01
CA PRO A 74 -2.37 6.45 -8.02
C PRO A 74 -3.26 5.22 -7.90
N GLY A 75 -3.63 4.90 -6.66
CA GLY A 75 -4.65 3.91 -6.34
C GLY A 75 -6.06 4.48 -6.46
N THR A 76 -7.00 3.82 -5.79
CA THR A 76 -8.44 4.12 -5.86
C THR A 76 -8.96 4.96 -4.71
N ILE A 77 -8.18 5.14 -3.63
CA ILE A 77 -8.65 5.71 -2.36
C ILE A 77 -9.29 7.09 -2.50
N PHE A 78 -8.79 7.92 -3.42
CA PHE A 78 -9.26 9.29 -3.64
C PHE A 78 -9.79 9.51 -5.06
N GLN A 79 -10.19 8.44 -5.76
CA GLN A 79 -10.89 8.60 -7.04
C GLN A 79 -12.27 9.25 -6.80
N ASP A 80 -12.53 10.35 -7.50
CA ASP A 80 -13.84 10.99 -7.59
C ASP A 80 -14.29 11.01 -9.07
N THR A 81 -15.60 11.08 -9.30
CA THR A 81 -16.14 11.07 -10.68
C THR A 81 -15.77 12.33 -11.45
N ASP A 82 -15.63 13.46 -10.75
CA ASP A 82 -15.51 14.78 -11.37
C ASP A 82 -14.13 15.42 -11.15
N GLN A 83 -13.31 14.91 -10.24
CA GLN A 83 -12.00 15.47 -9.89
C GLN A 83 -10.95 14.38 -9.64
N ASP A 84 -9.83 14.46 -10.34
CA ASP A 84 -8.67 13.63 -10.03
C ASP A 84 -8.05 14.06 -8.68
N PRO A 85 -7.48 13.12 -7.91
CA PRO A 85 -6.79 13.46 -6.68
C PRO A 85 -5.48 14.22 -6.95
N ILE A 86 -5.00 14.92 -5.92
CA ILE A 86 -3.58 15.30 -5.91
C ILE A 86 -2.79 14.02 -5.72
N PHE A 87 -1.81 13.75 -6.59
CA PHE A 87 -0.90 12.61 -6.45
C PHE A 87 0.51 12.97 -6.89
N PHE A 88 1.45 12.86 -5.96
CA PHE A 88 2.88 13.04 -6.21
C PHE A 88 3.65 11.83 -5.70
N SER A 89 4.67 11.42 -6.44
CA SER A 89 5.63 10.41 -6.00
C SER A 89 7.07 10.92 -6.18
N GLU A 90 7.92 10.56 -5.22
CA GLU A 90 9.36 10.78 -5.26
C GLU A 90 10.06 9.44 -5.06
N LEU A 91 11.01 9.11 -5.92
CA LEU A 91 11.82 7.90 -5.82
C LEU A 91 13.27 8.30 -5.54
N ASN A 92 13.84 7.74 -4.48
CA ASN A 92 15.28 7.72 -4.27
C ASN A 92 15.79 6.29 -4.46
N ALA A 93 16.13 5.95 -5.70
CA ALA A 93 16.61 4.63 -6.05
C ALA A 93 17.93 4.25 -5.35
N GLY A 94 18.78 5.24 -5.04
CA GLY A 94 20.07 4.99 -4.39
C GLY A 94 19.99 4.66 -2.90
N ASN A 95 18.89 5.06 -2.24
CA ASN A 95 18.62 4.78 -0.83
C ASN A 95 17.40 3.84 -0.63
N GLY A 96 16.90 3.25 -1.71
CA GLY A 96 15.84 2.24 -1.63
C GLY A 96 14.52 2.76 -1.05
N TRP A 97 14.02 3.93 -1.45
CA TRP A 97 12.72 4.40 -0.97
C TRP A 97 11.87 5.16 -1.99
N ILE A 98 10.56 5.10 -1.77
CA ILE A 98 9.52 5.87 -2.47
C ILE A 98 8.75 6.68 -1.43
N ASN A 99 8.53 7.97 -1.70
CA ASN A 99 7.57 8.78 -0.98
C ASN A 99 6.35 9.05 -1.85
N ILE A 100 5.16 8.90 -1.31
CA ILE A 100 3.89 9.11 -1.99
C ILE A 100 3.12 10.17 -1.21
N THR A 101 2.68 11.23 -1.87
CA THR A 101 1.79 12.23 -1.27
C THR A 101 0.52 12.27 -2.09
N THR A 102 -0.62 12.03 -1.44
CA THR A 102 -1.92 12.03 -2.11
C THR A 102 -2.97 12.76 -1.27
N SER A 103 -3.93 13.44 -1.91
CA SER A 103 -5.01 14.13 -1.21
C SER A 103 -6.29 14.16 -2.04
N PHE A 104 -7.42 14.06 -1.34
CA PHE A 104 -8.75 14.09 -1.91
C PHE A 104 -9.18 15.52 -2.24
N LEU A 105 -9.61 15.75 -3.48
CA LEU A 105 -10.14 17.05 -3.95
C LEU A 105 -11.65 17.04 -4.18
N GLY A 106 -12.34 15.96 -3.78
CA GLY A 106 -13.67 15.57 -4.24
C GLY A 106 -14.70 16.69 -4.43
N SER A 107 -15.54 16.54 -5.44
CA SER A 107 -16.51 17.55 -5.87
C SER A 107 -17.70 17.77 -4.90
N GLY A 108 -17.94 16.84 -3.98
CA GLY A 108 -19.09 16.86 -3.06
C GLY A 108 -18.84 16.36 -1.63
N SER A 109 -17.60 15.97 -1.30
CA SER A 109 -17.15 15.57 0.04
C SER A 109 -15.73 16.08 0.25
N SER A 110 -15.33 16.28 1.51
CA SER A 110 -13.95 16.63 1.88
C SER A 110 -13.12 15.44 2.33
N SER A 111 -13.71 14.25 2.44
CA SER A 111 -13.04 13.02 2.88
C SER A 111 -13.65 11.76 2.27
N VAL A 112 -12.92 10.66 2.41
CA VAL A 112 -13.35 9.31 2.05
C VAL A 112 -13.57 8.48 3.31
N ASN A 113 -14.65 7.71 3.30
CA ASN A 113 -15.03 6.78 4.35
C ASN A 113 -15.27 5.40 3.72
N THR A 114 -14.31 4.49 3.87
CA THR A 114 -14.38 3.10 3.40
C THR A 114 -13.48 2.24 4.27
N SER A 115 -13.80 0.96 4.45
CA SER A 115 -13.03 0.06 5.32
C SER A 115 -11.60 -0.20 4.82
N ALA A 116 -11.39 -0.24 3.51
CA ALA A 116 -10.07 -0.35 2.91
C ALA A 116 -10.05 0.24 1.50
N ALA A 117 -8.93 0.82 1.09
CA ALA A 117 -8.73 1.27 -0.30
C ALA A 117 -7.24 1.42 -0.66
N SER A 118 -6.93 1.26 -1.95
CA SER A 118 -5.57 1.37 -2.47
C SER A 118 -5.14 2.84 -2.56
N ILE A 119 -3.99 3.17 -1.97
CA ILE A 119 -3.35 4.47 -2.08
C ILE A 119 -2.56 4.58 -3.38
N ALA A 120 -1.80 3.54 -3.71
CA ALA A 120 -0.93 3.50 -4.89
C ALA A 120 -0.63 2.07 -5.31
N GLN A 121 -0.25 1.90 -6.57
CA GLN A 121 0.40 0.69 -7.07
C GLN A 121 1.86 0.98 -7.38
N LEU A 122 2.74 0.10 -6.88
CA LEU A 122 4.18 0.15 -7.09
C LEU A 122 4.57 -0.98 -8.05
N THR A 123 5.33 -0.66 -9.10
CA THR A 123 5.90 -1.64 -10.02
C THR A 123 7.40 -1.76 -9.78
N PHE A 124 7.87 -2.98 -9.58
CA PHE A 124 9.27 -3.31 -9.36
C PHE A 124 9.79 -4.29 -10.39
N THR A 125 11.11 -4.26 -10.61
CA THR A 125 11.87 -5.31 -11.30
C THR A 125 12.76 -6.02 -10.30
N ALA A 126 12.69 -7.35 -10.22
CA ALA A 126 13.60 -8.15 -9.41
C ALA A 126 14.97 -8.25 -10.10
N THR A 127 16.04 -7.82 -9.44
CA THR A 127 17.39 -7.77 -10.03
C THR A 127 18.27 -8.93 -9.59
N THR A 128 18.07 -9.44 -8.37
CA THR A 128 18.92 -10.48 -7.74
C THR A 128 18.07 -11.56 -7.06
N THR A 129 18.50 -12.83 -7.12
CA THR A 129 17.81 -13.98 -6.48
C THR A 129 17.92 -13.98 -4.95
N GLY A 130 16.94 -14.60 -4.29
CA GLY A 130 16.77 -14.71 -2.82
C GLY A 130 15.58 -13.89 -2.30
N GLU A 131 15.47 -13.75 -0.98
CA GLU A 131 14.39 -13.05 -0.30
C GLU A 131 14.70 -11.56 -0.05
N SER A 132 13.69 -10.69 -0.14
CA SER A 132 13.74 -9.25 0.16
C SER A 132 12.41 -8.83 0.78
N GLN A 133 12.34 -7.61 1.33
CA GLN A 133 11.11 -7.02 1.84
C GLN A 133 10.82 -5.64 1.26
N VAL A 134 9.55 -5.27 1.28
CA VAL A 134 9.04 -3.91 1.09
C VAL A 134 8.33 -3.51 2.39
N LEU A 135 8.73 -2.38 2.97
CA LEU A 135 8.36 -1.97 4.33
C LEU A 135 7.84 -0.52 4.33
N PHE A 136 6.98 -0.19 5.29
CA PHE A 136 6.60 1.20 5.56
C PHE A 136 7.68 1.93 6.38
N GLY A 137 7.89 3.22 6.07
CA GLY A 137 8.77 4.10 6.83
C GLY A 137 8.07 4.77 8.01
N ALA A 138 8.86 5.38 8.90
CA ALA A 138 8.35 6.08 10.08
C ALA A 138 7.67 7.42 9.75
N GLU A 139 7.85 7.90 8.52
CA GLU A 139 7.32 9.17 8.01
C GLU A 139 5.88 9.04 7.49
N CYS A 140 5.29 7.84 7.54
CA CYS A 140 3.91 7.62 7.11
C CYS A 140 2.92 8.41 7.97
N GLU A 141 2.00 9.12 7.30
CA GLU A 141 0.98 9.96 7.91
C GLU A 141 -0.33 9.86 7.11
N MET A 142 -1.44 9.88 7.85
CA MET A 142 -2.79 10.03 7.33
C MET A 142 -3.45 11.22 8.05
N VAL A 143 -4.25 12.01 7.34
CA VAL A 143 -4.91 13.20 7.91
C VAL A 143 -6.38 13.31 7.52
N ASP A 144 -7.15 13.96 8.39
CA ASP A 144 -8.54 14.34 8.17
C ASP A 144 -8.66 15.67 7.37
N PRO A 145 -9.88 16.16 7.05
CA PRO A 145 -10.06 17.41 6.31
C PRO A 145 -9.55 18.69 7.01
N ASN A 146 -9.29 18.61 8.31
CA ASN A 146 -8.79 19.73 9.12
C ASN A 146 -7.26 19.67 9.29
N ASP A 147 -6.58 18.76 8.59
CA ASP A 147 -5.14 18.48 8.75
C ASP A 147 -4.80 17.90 10.13
N GLU A 148 -5.78 17.26 10.80
CA GLU A 148 -5.55 16.54 12.04
C GLU A 148 -5.12 15.10 11.74
N SER A 149 -4.10 14.63 12.45
CA SER A 149 -3.51 13.32 12.24
C SER A 149 -4.48 12.19 12.60
N ILE A 150 -4.60 11.23 11.68
CA ILE A 150 -5.24 9.93 11.89
C ILE A 150 -4.13 8.95 12.26
N GLU A 151 -4.14 8.46 13.50
CA GLU A 151 -3.12 7.54 14.01
C GLU A 151 -3.09 6.24 13.20
N VAL A 152 -1.91 5.91 12.65
CA VAL A 152 -1.62 4.61 12.05
C VAL A 152 -1.14 3.67 13.17
N LYS A 153 -1.90 2.63 13.47
CA LYS A 153 -1.62 1.66 14.55
C LYS A 153 -0.96 0.37 14.06
N GLY A 154 -0.98 0.14 12.75
CA GLY A 154 -0.46 -1.07 12.13
C GLY A 154 0.26 -0.80 10.82
N TYR A 155 1.34 -1.54 10.60
CA TYR A 155 2.13 -1.53 9.38
C TYR A 155 2.38 -2.97 8.93
N GLY A 156 1.78 -3.37 7.81
CA GLY A 156 2.06 -4.63 7.15
C GLY A 156 3.41 -4.61 6.42
N GLU A 157 3.87 -5.79 6.01
CA GLU A 157 5.11 -5.98 5.25
C GLU A 157 4.83 -6.82 4.00
N ALA A 158 5.57 -6.57 2.91
CA ALA A 158 5.53 -7.41 1.72
C ALA A 158 6.85 -8.15 1.54
N THR A 159 6.79 -9.48 1.47
CA THR A 159 7.94 -10.37 1.23
C THR A 159 8.08 -10.65 -0.26
N ILE A 160 9.29 -10.47 -0.79
CA ILE A 160 9.61 -10.70 -2.20
C ILE A 160 10.60 -11.85 -2.32
N ILE A 161 10.17 -12.95 -2.92
CA ILE A 161 10.95 -14.17 -3.13
C ILE A 161 11.35 -14.25 -4.60
N VAL A 162 12.63 -14.02 -4.89
CA VAL A 162 13.16 -14.05 -6.25
C VAL A 162 13.88 -15.38 -6.50
N ASN A 163 13.38 -16.16 -7.45
CA ASN A 163 13.90 -17.48 -7.83
C ASN A 163 14.78 -17.44 -9.09
#